data_AF-A0A3L8DL69-F1
#
_entry.id   AF-A0A3L8DL69-F1
#
_cell.length_a   1.000
_cell.length_b   1.000
_cell.length_c   1.000
_cell.angle_alpha   90.00
_cell.angle_beta   90.00
_cell.angle_gamma   90.00
#
_symmetry.space_group_name_H-M   'P 1'
#
loop_
_entity.id
_entity.type
_entity.pdbx_description
1 polymer ?
#
loop_
_entity_poly.entity_id
_entity_poly.type
_entity_poly.pdbx_seq_one_letter_code
_entity_poly.pdbx_strand_id
1 'polypeptide(L)'
;MFAISFPPKETEDEEEAEAARDVVEVSSNESEAEVEDAEISEPDVFLTPARSLRNRATIRSPISCIKSYGLDAAYYYTLPGFTWDAMLKHTSINFELLTDIDIVMFIERDIRGGLSQCSNRYARANNNYMESYDPSKPSPYLMYFDVNNLYGWAMCQPLPYANFQWVDNVSDFDVSAIAPDSSTGYILEVDLEYPQHLHDAHTDLPFCPPRDKPLGKRQDKLLATLYDKKRYVIHYRNLQQCTRHGLRITKIHRVLQFAQSAWL
;
A
#
# COMPACT_ATOMS: atom_id res chain seq x y z
N MET A 1 9.92 49.78 48.36
CA MET A 1 9.66 48.34 48.25
C MET A 1 8.19 48.15 47.93
N PHE A 2 7.84 48.19 46.64
CA PHE A 2 6.56 47.76 46.05
C PHE A 2 6.83 47.70 44.54
N ALA A 3 6.85 46.50 43.98
CA ALA A 3 6.94 46.29 42.53
C ALA A 3 5.56 46.49 41.94
N ILE A 4 5.46 47.39 40.97
CA ILE A 4 4.25 47.64 40.18
C ILE A 4 4.30 46.68 38.99
N SER A 5 3.31 45.79 38.91
CA SER A 5 3.07 44.87 37.81
C SER A 5 2.55 45.62 36.58
N PHE A 6 3.17 45.39 35.43
CA PHE A 6 2.55 45.61 34.11
C PHE A 6 2.08 44.25 33.55
N PRO A 7 0.93 44.19 32.85
CA PRO A 7 0.41 42.94 32.30
C PRO A 7 1.25 42.51 31.09
N PRO A 8 1.52 41.20 30.88
CA PRO A 8 2.05 40.75 29.61
C PRO A 8 0.92 40.72 28.57
N LYS A 9 1.29 41.12 27.35
CA LYS A 9 0.47 41.15 26.14
C LYS A 9 -0.11 39.77 25.83
N GLU A 10 -1.40 39.74 25.50
CA GLU A 10 -2.02 38.65 24.75
C GLU A 10 -1.44 38.64 23.33
N THR A 11 -0.87 37.50 22.92
CA THR A 11 -0.60 37.16 21.51
C THR A 11 -0.85 35.66 21.34
N GLU A 12 -1.97 35.33 20.69
CA GLU A 12 -2.16 34.37 19.58
C GLU A 12 -1.36 33.04 19.51
N ASP A 13 -0.79 32.53 20.59
CA ASP A 13 -0.01 31.27 20.56
C ASP A 13 -0.70 30.07 21.25
N GLU A 14 -1.96 30.19 21.69
CA GLU A 14 -2.69 29.08 22.34
C GLU A 14 -3.55 28.24 21.37
N GLU A 15 -3.87 28.73 20.18
CA GLU A 15 -4.65 27.96 19.19
C GLU A 15 -3.77 27.03 18.32
N GLU A 16 -2.46 27.31 18.23
CA GLU A 16 -1.48 26.42 17.57
C GLU A 16 -1.03 25.24 18.46
N ALA A 17 -1.24 25.33 19.77
CA ALA A 17 -0.86 24.29 20.73
C ALA A 17 -1.88 23.15 20.82
N GLU A 18 -3.14 23.35 20.40
CA GLU A 18 -4.18 22.33 20.43
C GLU A 18 -4.23 21.47 19.15
N ALA A 19 -3.77 21.99 18.01
CA ALA A 19 -3.60 21.24 16.76
C ALA A 19 -2.39 20.29 16.77
N ALA A 20 -1.51 20.38 17.78
CA ALA A 20 -0.31 19.55 17.91
C ALA A 20 -0.54 18.19 18.57
N ARG A 21 -1.79 17.84 18.94
CA ARG A 21 -2.12 16.58 19.64
C ARG A 21 -2.37 15.36 18.74
N ASP A 22 -2.48 15.53 17.42
CA ASP A 22 -2.66 14.43 16.46
C ASP A 22 -1.35 13.93 15.82
N VAL A 23 -0.20 14.38 16.31
CA VAL A 23 1.11 13.80 15.96
C VAL A 23 1.44 12.72 16.99
N VAL A 24 1.18 11.45 16.65
CA VAL A 24 1.69 10.33 17.45
C VAL A 24 3.22 10.31 17.32
N GLU A 25 3.90 10.95 18.27
CA GLU A 25 5.33 10.80 18.48
C GLU A 25 5.68 9.36 18.84
N VAL A 26 6.58 8.77 18.06
CA VAL A 26 7.33 7.57 18.47
C VAL A 26 8.81 7.96 18.48
N SER A 27 9.30 8.27 19.69
CA SER A 27 10.71 8.13 20.04
C SER A 27 11.01 6.64 20.18
N SER A 28 11.85 6.12 19.30
CA SER A 28 12.39 4.75 19.40
C SER A 28 13.40 4.71 20.55
N ASN A 29 12.96 4.33 21.74
CA ASN A 29 13.84 3.72 22.73
C ASN A 29 13.69 2.21 22.59
N GLU A 30 14.75 1.56 22.12
CA GLU A 30 14.89 0.11 22.13
C GLU A 30 14.96 -0.34 23.59
N SER A 31 13.91 -1.00 24.07
CA SER A 31 13.98 -1.90 25.21
C SER A 31 13.51 -3.26 24.73
N GLU A 32 14.43 -4.22 24.70
CA GLU A 32 14.16 -5.63 24.44
C GLU A 32 13.07 -6.12 25.40
N ALA A 33 11.92 -6.51 24.86
CA ALA A 33 10.91 -7.24 25.61
C ALA A 33 11.11 -8.72 25.33
N GLU A 34 11.59 -9.46 26.34
CA GLU A 34 11.61 -10.92 26.35
C GLU A 34 10.19 -11.44 26.17
N VAL A 35 10.00 -12.30 25.17
CA VAL A 35 8.75 -13.05 24.95
C VAL A 35 8.94 -14.39 25.64
N GLU A 36 8.23 -14.63 26.75
CA GLU A 36 8.11 -15.96 27.33
C GLU A 36 7.21 -16.84 26.44
N ASP A 37 7.77 -17.94 25.95
CA ASP A 37 7.07 -18.96 25.17
C ASP A 37 6.10 -19.75 26.07
N ALA A 38 4.80 -19.68 25.78
CA ALA A 38 3.80 -20.54 26.41
C ALA A 38 3.68 -21.86 25.62
N GLU A 39 4.18 -22.96 26.19
CA GLU A 39 3.98 -24.32 25.68
C GLU A 39 2.53 -24.78 25.90
N ILE A 40 1.82 -25.08 24.81
CA ILE A 40 0.54 -25.79 24.84
C ILE A 40 0.82 -27.28 24.58
N SER A 41 0.58 -28.13 25.59
CA SER A 41 0.71 -29.59 25.49
C SER A 41 -0.49 -30.22 24.78
N GLU A 42 -0.27 -30.95 23.69
CA GLU A 42 -1.28 -31.88 23.13
C GLU A 42 -1.00 -33.33 23.57
N PRO A 43 -2.05 -34.16 23.81
CA PRO A 43 -1.87 -35.54 24.27
C PRO A 43 -1.56 -36.54 23.15
N ASP A 44 -0.72 -37.51 23.49
CA ASP A 44 -0.20 -38.61 22.67
C ASP A 44 -1.28 -39.44 21.94
N VAL A 45 -1.19 -39.50 20.60
CA VAL A 45 -1.84 -40.55 19.79
C VAL A 45 -0.81 -41.17 18.83
N PHE A 46 -0.35 -42.36 19.22
CA PHE A 46 0.25 -43.46 18.45
C PHE A 46 0.92 -43.16 17.10
N LEU A 47 2.26 -43.24 17.13
CA LEU A 47 3.19 -43.26 16.00
C LEU A 47 2.92 -44.40 15.01
N THR A 48 2.61 -44.04 13.76
CA THR A 48 3.02 -44.81 12.57
C THR A 48 4.00 -43.97 11.76
N PRO A 49 5.10 -44.53 11.19
CA PRO A 49 6.14 -43.74 10.57
C PRO A 49 5.69 -43.27 9.18
N ALA A 50 4.97 -42.15 9.12
CA ALA A 50 4.78 -41.40 7.90
C ALA A 50 6.12 -40.72 7.55
N ARG A 51 6.68 -41.13 6.42
CA ARG A 51 7.85 -40.49 5.79
C ARG A 51 7.76 -38.97 5.91
N SER A 52 8.76 -38.39 6.58
CA SER A 52 9.03 -36.96 6.60
C SER A 52 9.19 -36.44 5.17
N LEU A 53 8.09 -35.99 4.57
CA LEU A 53 8.12 -35.04 3.47
C LEU A 53 8.45 -33.68 4.10
N ARG A 54 9.73 -33.46 4.37
CA ARG A 54 10.26 -32.10 4.49
C ARG A 54 10.00 -31.42 3.15
N ASN A 55 8.93 -30.63 3.07
CA ASN A 55 8.82 -29.55 2.11
C ASN A 55 9.88 -28.50 2.45
N ARG A 56 11.15 -28.82 2.17
CA ARG A 56 12.15 -27.80 1.87
C ARG A 56 11.62 -27.10 0.62
N ALA A 57 11.51 -25.78 0.66
CA ALA A 57 11.50 -24.96 -0.54
C ALA A 57 12.74 -25.38 -1.35
N THR A 58 12.53 -26.31 -2.27
CA THR A 58 13.60 -26.91 -3.04
C THR A 58 13.92 -25.83 -4.04
N ILE A 59 15.10 -25.22 -3.90
CA ILE A 59 15.75 -24.54 -5.02
C ILE A 59 15.64 -25.54 -6.18
N ARG A 60 14.73 -25.28 -7.12
CA ARG A 60 14.57 -26.13 -8.29
C ARG A 60 15.96 -26.27 -8.89
N SER A 61 16.43 -27.50 -9.08
CA SER A 61 17.78 -27.72 -9.62
C SER A 61 17.92 -26.94 -10.93
N PRO A 62 19.13 -26.50 -11.32
CA PRO A 62 19.34 -25.80 -12.60
C PRO A 62 18.69 -26.52 -13.79
N ILE A 63 18.67 -27.85 -13.75
CA ILE A 63 17.99 -28.74 -14.70
C ILE A 63 16.48 -28.49 -14.78
N SER A 64 15.81 -28.23 -13.65
CA SER A 64 14.38 -27.92 -13.62
C SER A 64 14.05 -26.55 -14.23
N CYS A 65 14.91 -25.55 -14.07
CA CYS A 65 14.74 -24.24 -14.71
C CYS A 65 14.83 -24.34 -16.24
N ILE A 66 15.84 -25.07 -16.74
CA ILE A 66 15.99 -25.36 -18.17
C ILE A 66 14.76 -26.12 -18.70
N LYS A 67 14.28 -27.12 -17.97
CA LYS A 67 13.09 -27.89 -18.38
C LYS A 67 11.80 -27.06 -18.40
N SER A 68 11.63 -26.13 -17.45
CA SER A 68 10.36 -25.40 -17.28
C SER A 68 10.31 -24.15 -18.16
N TYR A 69 11.41 -23.41 -18.26
CA TYR A 69 11.46 -22.09 -18.91
C TYR A 69 12.38 -22.08 -20.14
N GLY A 70 13.16 -23.14 -20.36
CA GLY A 70 14.19 -23.17 -21.41
C GLY A 70 15.27 -22.11 -21.20
N LEU A 71 15.51 -21.72 -19.96
CA LEU A 71 16.52 -20.76 -19.54
C LEU A 71 17.38 -21.43 -18.46
N ASP A 72 18.69 -21.30 -18.58
CA ASP A 72 19.61 -21.79 -17.57
C ASP A 72 19.88 -20.68 -16.55
N ALA A 73 19.49 -20.94 -15.30
CA ALA A 73 19.63 -20.00 -14.19
C ALA A 73 21.10 -19.61 -13.90
N ALA A 74 22.07 -20.43 -14.31
CA ALA A 74 23.49 -20.14 -14.14
C ALA A 74 23.99 -18.96 -15.01
N TYR A 75 23.24 -18.56 -16.03
CA TYR A 75 23.58 -17.41 -16.89
C TYR A 75 23.14 -16.05 -16.32
N TYR A 76 22.45 -16.03 -15.18
CA TYR A 76 21.90 -14.81 -14.61
C TYR A 76 22.59 -14.42 -13.31
N TYR A 77 22.95 -13.15 -13.20
CA TYR A 77 23.54 -12.59 -11.98
C TYR A 77 22.57 -12.56 -10.80
N THR A 78 21.27 -12.40 -11.07
CA THR A 78 20.24 -12.27 -10.05
C THR A 78 18.97 -13.02 -10.45
N LEU A 79 18.20 -13.47 -9.44
CA LEU A 79 16.92 -14.13 -9.66
C LEU A 79 15.89 -13.21 -10.36
N PRO A 80 15.77 -11.90 -10.04
CA PRO A 80 14.88 -11.00 -10.77
C PRO A 80 15.19 -10.91 -12.27
N GLY A 81 16.47 -10.87 -12.65
CA GLY A 81 16.88 -10.89 -14.06
C GLY A 81 16.46 -12.17 -14.77
N PHE A 82 16.65 -13.32 -14.12
CA PHE A 82 16.16 -14.61 -14.64
C PHE A 82 14.63 -14.63 -14.79
N THR A 83 13.89 -14.17 -13.77
CA THR A 83 12.43 -14.17 -13.81
C THR A 83 11.87 -13.20 -14.84
N TRP A 84 12.54 -12.07 -15.08
CA TRP A 84 12.18 -11.10 -16.10
C TRP A 84 12.28 -11.71 -17.51
N ASP A 85 13.42 -12.34 -17.83
CA ASP A 85 13.59 -13.02 -19.12
C ASP A 85 12.65 -14.22 -19.29
N ALA A 86 12.40 -14.97 -18.22
CA ALA A 86 11.43 -16.06 -18.24
C ALA A 86 10.02 -15.53 -18.53
N MET A 87 9.64 -14.40 -17.94
CA MET A 87 8.37 -13.72 -18.19
C MET A 87 8.27 -13.23 -19.64
N LEU A 88 9.29 -12.54 -20.16
CA LEU A 88 9.30 -12.06 -21.55
C LEU A 88 9.16 -13.22 -22.54
N LYS A 89 9.90 -14.31 -22.31
CA LYS A 89 9.84 -15.50 -23.16
C LYS A 89 8.49 -16.22 -23.09
N HIS A 90 7.87 -16.26 -21.91
CA HIS A 90 6.59 -16.93 -21.73
C HIS A 90 5.43 -16.14 -22.35
N THR A 91 5.41 -14.83 -22.10
CA THR A 91 4.31 -13.93 -22.52
C THR A 91 4.47 -13.44 -23.96
N SER A 92 5.71 -13.42 -24.48
CA SER A 92 6.06 -12.83 -25.78
C SER A 92 5.60 -11.37 -25.92
N ILE A 93 5.46 -10.67 -24.79
CA ILE A 93 5.06 -9.26 -24.77
C ILE A 93 6.18 -8.38 -25.31
N ASN A 94 5.81 -7.30 -25.99
CA ASN A 94 6.75 -6.28 -26.47
C ASN A 94 6.44 -4.95 -25.79
N PHE A 95 7.37 -4.47 -24.97
CA PHE A 95 7.25 -3.21 -24.27
C PHE A 95 7.74 -2.05 -25.13
N GLU A 96 6.96 -0.98 -25.17
CA GLU A 96 7.46 0.30 -25.65
C GLU A 96 8.56 0.83 -24.71
N LEU A 97 9.66 1.29 -25.30
CA LEU A 97 10.69 1.99 -24.55
C LEU A 97 10.26 3.45 -24.33
N LEU A 98 10.15 3.86 -23.06
CA LEU A 98 9.88 5.25 -22.71
C LEU A 98 11.10 6.13 -23.04
N THR A 99 10.94 7.04 -23.98
CA THR A 99 11.99 8.01 -24.38
C THR A 99 11.76 9.42 -23.83
N ASP A 100 10.53 9.73 -23.41
CA ASP A 100 10.16 11.03 -22.83
C ASP A 100 10.40 11.03 -21.31
N ILE A 101 11.30 11.90 -20.86
CA ILE A 101 11.66 12.06 -19.45
C ILE A 101 10.47 12.51 -18.59
N ASP A 102 9.54 13.30 -19.14
CA ASP A 102 8.38 13.77 -18.40
C ASP A 102 7.40 12.64 -18.11
N ILE A 103 7.25 11.69 -19.05
CA ILE A 103 6.44 10.47 -18.86
C ILE A 103 7.09 9.57 -17.80
N VAL A 104 8.41 9.38 -17.87
CA VAL A 104 9.16 8.59 -16.87
C VAL A 104 8.98 9.18 -15.47
N MET A 105 9.23 10.48 -15.30
CA MET A 105 9.09 11.16 -14.01
C MET A 105 7.65 11.14 -13.50
N PHE A 106 6.67 11.18 -14.41
CA PHE A 106 5.25 11.07 -14.04
C PHE A 106 4.89 9.69 -13.52
N ILE A 107 5.34 8.62 -14.19
CA ILE A 107 5.13 7.24 -13.75
C ILE A 107 5.89 6.99 -12.43
N GLU A 108 7.12 7.46 -12.29
CA GLU A 108 7.87 7.36 -11.02
C GLU A 108 7.13 8.04 -9.86
N ARG A 109 6.48 9.18 -10.14
CA ARG A 109 5.60 9.86 -9.18
C ARG A 109 4.30 9.11 -8.88
N ASP A 110 3.87 8.15 -9.70
CA ASP A 110 2.73 7.26 -9.41
C ASP A 110 3.13 6.05 -8.55
N ILE A 111 4.39 5.61 -8.64
CA ILE A 111 4.87 4.41 -7.93
C ILE A 111 4.79 4.60 -6.40
N ARG A 112 4.09 3.66 -5.75
CA ARG A 112 3.94 3.58 -4.28
C ARG A 112 4.29 2.17 -3.82
N GLY A 113 4.79 2.09 -2.59
CA GLY A 113 4.98 0.80 -1.90
C GLY A 113 3.70 0.31 -1.24
N GLY A 114 3.80 -0.79 -0.49
CA GLY A 114 2.72 -1.25 0.38
C GLY A 114 2.46 -0.26 1.51
N LEU A 115 1.18 -0.03 1.83
CA LEU A 115 0.80 0.73 3.01
C LEU A 115 1.05 -0.12 4.26
N SER A 116 1.82 0.43 5.21
CA SER A 116 2.03 -0.17 6.52
C SER A 116 1.62 0.86 7.58
N GLN A 117 0.53 0.55 8.28
CA GLN A 117 -0.09 1.44 9.25
C GLN A 117 -0.54 0.64 10.47
N CYS A 118 -0.41 1.25 11.64
CA CYS A 118 -0.96 0.75 12.91
C CYS A 118 -1.89 1.82 13.48
N SER A 119 -3.20 1.63 13.30
CA SER A 119 -4.23 2.60 13.75
C SER A 119 -4.49 2.50 15.24
N ASN A 120 -4.40 1.29 15.80
CA ASN A 120 -4.54 1.01 17.22
C ASN A 120 -3.28 0.33 17.75
N ARG A 121 -2.63 0.93 18.76
CA ARG A 121 -1.39 0.38 19.36
C ARG A 121 -1.61 -0.92 20.13
N TYR A 122 -2.82 -1.13 20.62
CA TYR A 122 -3.17 -2.31 21.41
C TYR A 122 -4.62 -2.69 21.18
N ALA A 123 -4.85 -3.97 20.92
CA ALA A 123 -6.18 -4.56 20.84
C ALA A 123 -6.20 -5.85 21.66
N ARG A 124 -7.25 -6.05 22.44
CA ARG A 124 -7.46 -7.25 23.26
C ARG A 124 -8.88 -7.75 23.06
N ALA A 125 -9.03 -9.00 22.65
CA ALA A 125 -10.32 -9.66 22.60
C ALA A 125 -10.74 -10.17 23.99
N ASN A 126 -12.00 -9.95 24.36
CA ASN A 126 -12.63 -10.59 25.52
C ASN A 126 -13.26 -11.93 25.10
N ASN A 127 -12.47 -12.89 24.61
CA ASN A 127 -13.04 -14.17 24.18
C ASN A 127 -13.12 -15.18 25.35
N ASN A 128 -14.09 -16.09 25.27
CA ASN A 128 -14.36 -17.14 26.26
C ASN A 128 -13.23 -18.18 26.45
N TYR A 129 -12.23 -18.20 25.56
CA TYR A 129 -11.07 -19.09 25.66
C TYR A 129 -9.87 -18.42 26.37
N MET A 130 -9.97 -17.14 26.74
CA MET A 130 -8.93 -16.43 27.49
C MET A 130 -9.10 -16.61 29.00
N GLU A 131 -7.99 -16.74 29.74
CA GLU A 131 -8.00 -16.81 31.21
C GLU A 131 -8.61 -15.57 31.89
N SER A 132 -8.58 -14.44 31.19
CA SER A 132 -9.05 -13.13 31.66
C SER A 132 -10.47 -12.79 31.15
N TYR A 133 -11.21 -13.80 30.70
CA TYR A 133 -12.56 -13.64 30.18
C TYR A 133 -13.50 -13.06 31.23
N ASP A 134 -14.22 -12.01 30.84
CA ASP A 134 -15.27 -11.39 31.61
C ASP A 134 -16.65 -11.76 31.01
N PRO A 135 -17.43 -12.64 31.67
CA PRO A 135 -18.75 -13.06 31.19
C PRO A 135 -19.78 -11.93 31.09
N SER A 136 -19.52 -10.77 31.71
CA SER A 136 -20.42 -9.61 31.63
C SER A 136 -20.26 -8.80 30.34
N LYS A 137 -19.18 -9.04 29.58
CA LYS A 137 -18.86 -8.33 28.34
C LYS A 137 -19.10 -9.22 27.12
N PRO A 138 -19.33 -8.61 25.93
CA PRO A 138 -19.42 -9.37 24.69
C PRO A 138 -18.13 -10.17 24.44
N SER A 139 -18.23 -11.24 23.66
CA SER A 139 -17.11 -12.14 23.34
C SER A 139 -16.59 -11.94 21.90
N PRO A 140 -15.85 -10.84 21.61
CA PRO A 140 -15.28 -10.60 20.29
C PRO A 140 -14.02 -11.44 20.05
N TYR A 141 -13.71 -11.68 18.78
CA TYR A 141 -12.45 -12.28 18.33
C TYR A 141 -11.64 -11.26 17.54
N LEU A 142 -10.31 -11.35 17.63
CA LEU A 142 -9.42 -10.66 16.70
C LEU A 142 -9.15 -11.61 15.53
N MET A 143 -9.33 -11.12 14.31
CA MET A 143 -9.05 -11.88 13.09
C MET A 143 -7.82 -11.30 12.41
N TYR A 144 -6.94 -12.18 11.97
CA TYR A 144 -5.80 -11.84 11.11
C TYR A 144 -6.10 -12.32 9.69
N PHE A 145 -6.01 -11.41 8.73
CA PHE A 145 -6.18 -11.71 7.32
C PHE A 145 -4.86 -11.52 6.58
N ASP A 146 -4.50 -12.53 5.78
CA ASP A 146 -3.34 -12.50 4.90
C ASP A 146 -3.79 -12.90 3.49
N VAL A 147 -3.49 -12.05 2.50
CA VAL A 147 -3.88 -12.29 1.12
C VAL A 147 -2.81 -13.11 0.42
N ASN A 148 -3.15 -14.36 0.12
CA ASN A 148 -2.26 -15.26 -0.62
C ASN A 148 -1.89 -14.69 -2.00
N ASN A 149 -0.60 -14.45 -2.21
CA ASN A 149 -0.04 -13.99 -3.49
C ASN A 149 -0.69 -12.70 -4.04
N LEU A 150 -0.79 -11.67 -3.18
CA LEU A 150 -1.39 -10.37 -3.52
C LEU A 150 -0.86 -9.77 -4.85
N TYR A 151 0.46 -9.75 -5.02
CA TYR A 151 1.06 -9.21 -6.25
C TYR A 151 0.79 -10.09 -7.47
N GLY A 152 0.74 -11.42 -7.33
CA GLY A 152 0.38 -12.30 -8.44
C GLY A 152 -1.05 -12.06 -8.92
N TRP A 153 -2.00 -11.82 -8.01
CA TRP A 153 -3.35 -11.41 -8.41
C TRP A 153 -3.38 -10.07 -9.13
N ALA A 154 -2.59 -9.09 -8.65
CA ALA A 154 -2.48 -7.78 -9.29
C ALA A 154 -1.81 -7.86 -10.67
N MET A 155 -0.84 -8.75 -10.85
CA MET A 155 -0.16 -9.00 -12.12
C MET A 155 -1.10 -9.58 -13.19
N CYS A 156 -2.12 -10.34 -12.80
CA CYS A 156 -3.15 -10.85 -13.71
C CYS A 156 -4.18 -9.78 -14.16
N GLN A 157 -4.10 -8.56 -13.64
CA GLN A 157 -4.94 -7.46 -14.10
C GLN A 157 -4.39 -6.88 -15.41
N PRO A 158 -5.18 -6.08 -16.15
CA PRO A 158 -4.64 -5.33 -17.28
C PRO A 158 -3.48 -4.42 -16.86
N LEU A 159 -2.31 -4.61 -17.47
CA LEU A 159 -1.10 -3.87 -17.20
C LEU A 159 -0.67 -3.06 -18.44
N PRO A 160 -0.09 -1.85 -18.26
CA PRO A 160 0.39 -1.02 -19.35
C PRO A 160 1.53 -1.72 -20.12
N TYR A 161 1.57 -1.57 -21.45
CA TYR A 161 2.67 -2.11 -22.25
C TYR A 161 3.14 -1.21 -23.42
N ALA A 162 2.30 -0.33 -23.96
CA ALA A 162 2.63 0.53 -25.11
C ALA A 162 1.70 1.75 -25.25
N ASN A 163 1.94 2.55 -26.29
CA ASN A 163 1.21 3.75 -26.71
C ASN A 163 1.09 4.82 -25.62
N PHE A 164 2.18 5.10 -24.91
CA PHE A 164 2.20 6.11 -23.85
C PHE A 164 2.13 7.52 -24.45
N GLN A 165 1.04 8.24 -24.19
CA GLN A 165 0.81 9.57 -24.78
C GLN A 165 0.08 10.49 -23.80
N TRP A 166 0.38 11.78 -23.86
CA TRP A 166 -0.39 12.80 -23.13
C TRP A 166 -1.73 13.06 -23.84
N VAL A 167 -2.79 13.25 -23.05
CA VAL A 167 -4.08 13.70 -23.57
C VAL A 167 -4.11 15.23 -23.58
N ASP A 168 -4.38 15.83 -24.75
CA ASP A 168 -4.33 17.29 -24.93
C ASP A 168 -5.46 18.04 -24.20
N ASN A 169 -6.69 17.51 -24.23
CA ASN A 169 -7.86 18.14 -23.58
C ASN A 169 -8.32 17.32 -22.37
N VAL A 170 -7.99 17.81 -21.18
CA VAL A 170 -8.34 17.18 -19.90
C VAL A 170 -9.62 17.75 -19.27
N SER A 171 -10.17 18.85 -19.81
CA SER A 171 -11.27 19.61 -19.21
C SER A 171 -12.55 18.79 -19.07
N ASP A 172 -12.82 17.95 -20.08
CA ASP A 172 -14.03 17.13 -20.19
C ASP A 172 -13.75 15.64 -19.93
N PHE A 173 -12.60 15.33 -19.32
CA PHE A 173 -12.19 13.94 -19.13
C PHE A 173 -13.03 13.25 -18.04
N ASP A 174 -13.94 12.37 -18.45
CA ASP A 174 -14.75 11.57 -17.52
C ASP A 174 -14.09 10.23 -17.22
N VAL A 175 -13.45 10.16 -16.04
CA VAL A 175 -12.83 8.93 -15.51
C VAL A 175 -13.88 7.83 -15.28
N SER A 176 -15.12 8.19 -14.99
CA SER A 176 -16.20 7.25 -14.65
C SER A 176 -16.71 6.48 -15.87
N ALA A 177 -16.57 7.06 -17.07
CA ALA A 177 -16.97 6.45 -18.32
C ALA A 177 -16.02 5.34 -18.81
N ILE A 178 -14.83 5.22 -18.21
CA ILE A 178 -13.84 4.21 -18.61
C ILE A 178 -14.29 2.83 -18.16
N ALA A 179 -14.47 1.93 -19.13
CA ALA A 179 -14.84 0.54 -18.87
C ALA A 179 -13.71 -0.22 -18.15
N PRO A 180 -14.01 -1.12 -17.20
CA PRO A 180 -13.00 -1.92 -16.48
C PRO A 180 -12.14 -2.82 -17.39
N ASP A 181 -12.66 -3.21 -18.54
CA ASP A 181 -12.05 -4.08 -19.56
C ASP A 181 -11.52 -3.30 -20.77
N SER A 182 -11.45 -1.97 -20.67
CA SER A 182 -10.89 -1.11 -21.71
C SER A 182 -9.45 -1.52 -22.06
N SER A 183 -9.16 -1.66 -23.35
CA SER A 183 -7.79 -1.86 -23.86
C SER A 183 -6.89 -0.63 -23.67
N THR A 184 -7.48 0.51 -23.29
CA THR A 184 -6.77 1.75 -22.99
C THR A 184 -6.91 2.08 -21.50
N GLY A 185 -5.78 2.29 -20.84
CA GLY A 185 -5.69 2.72 -19.45
C GLY A 185 -5.16 4.14 -19.33
N TYR A 186 -5.29 4.70 -18.12
CA TYR A 186 -4.92 6.07 -17.83
C TYR A 186 -4.28 6.23 -16.45
N ILE A 187 -3.31 7.13 -16.34
CA ILE A 187 -2.80 7.66 -15.06
C ILE A 187 -3.05 9.17 -15.07
N LEU A 188 -3.60 9.69 -13.98
CA LEU A 188 -4.04 11.08 -13.88
C LEU A 188 -3.31 11.79 -12.74
N GLU A 189 -2.97 13.07 -12.95
CA GLU A 189 -2.59 13.99 -11.87
C GLU A 189 -3.80 14.83 -11.49
N VAL A 190 -4.30 14.64 -10.28
CA VAL A 190 -5.58 15.21 -9.82
C VAL A 190 -5.47 15.90 -8.46
N ASP A 191 -6.37 16.84 -8.22
CA ASP A 191 -6.67 17.34 -6.87
C ASP A 191 -7.93 16.62 -6.35
N LEU A 192 -7.82 16.01 -5.17
CA LEU A 192 -8.91 15.28 -4.51
C LEU A 192 -9.29 16.01 -3.23
N GLU A 193 -10.57 16.31 -3.09
CA GLU A 193 -11.16 16.70 -1.81
C GLU A 193 -11.51 15.43 -1.02
N TYR A 194 -11.19 15.46 0.27
CA TYR A 194 -11.51 14.40 1.22
C TYR A 194 -12.58 14.89 2.20
N PRO A 195 -13.88 14.60 1.96
CA PRO A 195 -14.94 15.10 2.81
C PRO A 195 -14.83 14.62 4.27
N GLN A 196 -14.99 15.56 5.21
CA GLN A 196 -14.84 15.31 6.65
C GLN A 196 -15.77 14.19 7.17
N HIS A 197 -16.98 14.07 6.63
CA HIS A 197 -17.94 13.03 7.03
C HIS A 197 -17.49 11.60 6.71
N LEU A 198 -16.43 11.42 5.89
CA LEU A 198 -15.84 10.12 5.58
C LEU A 198 -14.69 9.74 6.53
N HIS A 199 -14.24 10.66 7.38
CA HIS A 199 -13.03 10.47 8.18
C HIS A 199 -13.15 9.27 9.12
N ASP A 200 -14.24 9.18 9.88
CA ASP A 200 -14.47 8.08 10.81
C ASP A 200 -14.51 6.72 10.09
N ALA A 201 -15.13 6.68 8.90
CA ALA A 201 -15.25 5.45 8.11
C ALA A 201 -13.92 5.01 7.48
N HIS A 202 -13.01 5.95 7.21
CA HIS A 202 -11.76 5.69 6.50
C HIS A 202 -10.51 5.82 7.37
N THR A 203 -10.66 6.06 8.67
CA THR A 203 -9.52 6.34 9.57
C THR A 203 -8.51 5.18 9.61
N ASP A 204 -9.01 3.95 9.50
CA ASP A 204 -8.17 2.76 9.56
C ASP A 204 -7.39 2.50 8.27
N LEU A 205 -7.96 2.88 7.12
CA LEU A 205 -7.38 2.64 5.80
C LEU A 205 -7.72 3.78 4.83
N PRO A 206 -7.06 4.94 4.95
CA PRO A 206 -7.38 6.10 4.13
C PRO A 206 -6.91 5.92 2.68
N PHE A 207 -7.69 6.47 1.75
CA PHE A 207 -7.34 6.49 0.33
C PHE A 207 -6.21 7.48 0.01
N CYS A 208 -5.47 7.15 -1.06
CA CYS A 208 -4.45 8.02 -1.67
C CYS A 208 -3.35 8.52 -0.70
N PRO A 209 -2.69 7.67 0.10
CA PRO A 209 -1.66 8.11 1.03
C PRO A 209 -0.51 8.83 0.28
N PRO A 210 -0.22 10.11 0.58
CA PRO A 210 0.91 10.80 -0.04
C PRO A 210 2.23 10.21 0.44
N ARG A 211 3.23 10.27 -0.44
CA ARG A 211 4.62 10.03 -0.07
C ARG A 211 5.22 11.35 0.38
N ASP A 212 5.42 11.51 1.68
CA ASP A 212 5.92 12.75 2.28
C ASP A 212 6.73 12.46 3.55
N LYS A 213 7.45 13.46 4.06
CA LYS A 213 8.28 13.33 5.25
C LYS A 213 7.42 13.50 6.50
N PRO A 214 7.38 12.50 7.39
CA PRO A 214 6.84 12.71 8.72
C PRO A 214 7.61 13.83 9.44
N LEU A 215 6.91 14.55 10.32
CA LEU A 215 7.53 15.60 11.15
C LEU A 215 8.75 15.03 11.90
N GLY A 216 9.88 15.74 11.79
CA GLY A 216 11.13 15.35 12.42
C GLY A 216 11.85 14.15 11.81
N LYS A 217 11.38 13.56 10.70
CA LYS A 217 12.05 12.44 10.01
C LYS A 217 12.65 12.89 8.67
N ARG A 218 13.75 12.24 8.28
CA ARG A 218 14.48 12.57 7.04
C ARG A 218 13.98 11.81 5.81
N GLN A 219 13.34 10.66 6.03
CA GLN A 219 12.91 9.74 4.97
C GLN A 219 11.43 9.92 4.69
N ASP A 220 11.06 9.90 3.41
CA ASP A 220 9.67 9.91 2.99
C ASP A 220 9.01 8.59 3.40
N LYS A 221 7.75 8.68 3.82
CA LYS A 221 6.89 7.54 4.09
C LYS A 221 5.54 7.76 3.40
N LEU A 222 4.81 6.66 3.19
CA LEU A 222 3.40 6.76 2.86
C LEU A 222 2.64 7.18 4.11
N LEU A 223 2.10 8.39 4.08
CA LEU A 223 1.35 8.95 5.21
C LEU A 223 -0.13 8.63 5.03
N ALA A 224 -0.71 7.92 5.98
CA ALA A 224 -2.12 7.59 6.01
C ALA A 224 -2.97 8.79 6.50
N THR A 225 -2.98 9.87 5.72
CA THR A 225 -3.71 11.09 6.08
C THR A 225 -5.09 11.14 5.45
N LEU A 226 -6.03 11.79 6.13
CA LEU A 226 -7.38 12.08 5.64
C LEU A 226 -7.49 13.47 5.00
N TYR A 227 -6.37 14.15 4.76
CA TYR A 227 -6.37 15.49 4.15
C TYR A 227 -6.72 15.46 2.66
N ASP A 228 -7.10 16.61 2.12
CA ASP A 228 -7.15 16.82 0.68
C ASP A 228 -5.81 16.47 0.02
N LYS A 229 -5.88 15.93 -1.19
CA LYS A 229 -4.71 15.60 -1.99
C LYS A 229 -4.56 16.62 -3.10
N LYS A 230 -3.36 17.15 -3.29
CA LYS A 230 -3.04 18.07 -4.38
C LYS A 230 -2.03 17.43 -5.31
N ARG A 231 -2.27 17.56 -6.62
CA ARG A 231 -1.41 17.02 -7.69
C ARG A 231 -1.02 15.56 -7.46
N TYR A 232 -1.98 14.77 -6.98
CA TYR A 232 -1.79 13.37 -6.69
C TYR A 232 -1.85 12.58 -7.99
N VAL A 233 -0.80 11.80 -8.27
CA VAL A 233 -0.74 10.91 -9.43
C VAL A 233 -1.38 9.58 -9.06
N ILE A 234 -2.33 9.12 -9.87
CA ILE A 234 -3.12 7.92 -9.59
C ILE A 234 -3.59 7.21 -10.86
N HIS A 235 -3.52 5.88 -10.84
CA HIS A 235 -4.14 5.01 -11.84
C HIS A 235 -5.67 5.12 -11.87
N TYR A 236 -6.28 5.15 -13.05
CA TYR A 236 -7.73 5.41 -13.23
C TYR A 236 -8.63 4.47 -12.41
N ARG A 237 -8.30 3.17 -12.30
CA ARG A 237 -9.10 2.20 -11.51
C ARG A 237 -9.14 2.57 -10.02
N ASN A 238 -8.02 3.04 -9.48
CA ASN A 238 -7.93 3.46 -8.08
C ASN A 238 -8.70 4.77 -7.88
N LEU A 239 -8.64 5.68 -8.85
CA LEU A 239 -9.41 6.93 -8.82
C LEU A 239 -10.93 6.66 -8.89
N GLN A 240 -11.37 5.73 -9.72
CA GLN A 240 -12.76 5.26 -9.75
C GLN A 240 -13.18 4.63 -8.41
N GLN A 241 -12.30 3.88 -7.75
CA GLN A 241 -12.58 3.36 -6.41
C GLN A 241 -12.74 4.50 -5.40
N CYS A 242 -11.80 5.45 -5.38
CA CYS A 242 -11.85 6.60 -4.48
C CYS A 242 -13.15 7.39 -4.62
N THR A 243 -13.57 7.66 -5.86
CA THR A 243 -14.81 8.39 -6.14
C THR A 243 -16.06 7.61 -5.76
N ARG A 244 -16.09 6.28 -5.97
CA ARG A 244 -17.17 5.41 -5.45
C ARG A 244 -17.27 5.45 -3.92
N HIS A 245 -16.14 5.63 -3.24
CA HIS A 245 -16.07 5.79 -1.77
C HIS A 245 -16.24 7.25 -1.31
N GLY A 246 -16.64 8.17 -2.19
CA GLY A 246 -17.07 9.51 -1.82
C GLY A 246 -15.99 10.60 -1.90
N LEU A 247 -14.74 10.28 -2.27
CA LEU A 247 -13.74 11.31 -2.58
C LEU A 247 -14.16 12.08 -3.84
N ARG A 248 -13.88 13.38 -3.87
CA ARG A 248 -14.31 14.26 -4.97
C ARG A 248 -13.12 14.75 -5.77
N ILE A 249 -13.18 14.60 -7.09
CA ILE A 249 -12.20 15.19 -7.99
C ILE A 249 -12.53 16.68 -8.12
N THR A 250 -11.61 17.54 -7.68
CA THR A 250 -11.77 18.99 -7.80
C THR A 250 -11.09 19.53 -9.06
N LYS A 251 -10.00 18.89 -9.51
CA LYS A 251 -9.27 19.28 -10.71
C LYS A 251 -8.51 18.11 -11.31
N ILE A 252 -8.47 18.04 -12.64
CA ILE A 252 -7.56 17.18 -13.40
C ILE A 252 -6.50 18.09 -14.04
N HIS A 253 -5.22 17.82 -13.78
CA HIS A 253 -4.11 18.62 -14.30
C HIS A 253 -3.52 18.01 -15.57
N ARG A 254 -3.30 16.69 -15.56
CA ARG A 254 -2.68 15.94 -16.66
C ARG A 254 -3.25 14.54 -16.71
N VAL A 255 -3.32 13.98 -17.91
CA VAL A 255 -3.74 12.59 -18.16
C VAL A 255 -2.74 11.95 -19.11
N LEU A 256 -2.17 10.83 -18.68
CA LEU A 256 -1.34 9.95 -19.49
C LEU A 256 -2.19 8.75 -19.90
N GLN A 257 -2.34 8.52 -21.20
CA GLN A 257 -3.01 7.33 -21.75
C GLN A 257 -1.98 6.28 -22.18
N PHE A 258 -2.38 5.00 -22.17
CA PHE A 258 -1.57 3.86 -22.61
C PHE A 258 -2.44 2.68 -23.03
N ALA A 259 -1.90 1.78 -23.84
CA ALA A 259 -2.46 0.46 -24.11
C ALA A 259 -2.16 -0.48 -22.94
N GLN A 260 -3.18 -1.26 -22.54
CA GLN A 260 -3.11 -2.24 -21.46
C GLN A 260 -3.78 -3.55 -21.85
N SER A 261 -3.31 -4.66 -21.29
CA SER A 261 -3.94 -5.99 -21.43
C SER A 261 -3.49 -6.89 -20.28
N ALA A 262 -4.22 -7.98 -20.01
CA ALA A 262 -3.84 -8.97 -19.01
C ALA A 262 -2.81 -9.93 -19.61
N TRP A 263 -1.55 -9.48 -19.69
CA TRP A 263 -0.46 -10.21 -20.38
C TRP A 263 0.39 -11.09 -19.46
N LEU A 264 0.17 -11.07 -18.14
CA LEU A 264 0.93 -11.84 -17.15
C LEU A 264 0.05 -12.76 -16.30
#